data_AF-A0A0T6LQT9-F1
#
_entry.id   AF-A0A0T6LQT9-F1
#
_cell.length_a   1.000
_cell.length_b   1.000
_cell.length_c   1.000
_cell.angle_alpha   90.00
_cell.angle_beta   90.00
_cell.angle_gamma   90.00
#
_symmetry.space_group_name_H-M   'P 1'
#
loop_
_entity.id
_entity.type
_entity.pdbx_description
1 polymer ?
#
loop_
_entity_poly.entity_id
_entity_poly.type
_entity_poly.pdbx_seq_one_letter_code
_entity_poly.pdbx_strand_id
1 'polypeptide(L)'
;MSAVRTFKTSAAVSLGALALGALAVTPSTAAAQPETQPASVSSQATTPAGDHHHHHFALGKVVSRIGVNVRSEPNTHSEILDVIPSGAIVKLKCKVIGENVDGNNRWYKLAHKHHRHHHHHHGWVSARWVKNLDHVPWCHFR
;
A
#
# COMPACT_ATOMS: atom_id res chain seq x y z
N MET A 1 38.38 12.68 10.22
CA MET A 1 37.84 12.32 11.55
C MET A 1 36.77 11.26 11.32
N SER A 2 37.15 9.98 11.33
CA SER A 2 36.28 8.85 11.01
C SER A 2 35.65 8.30 12.29
N ALA A 3 34.33 8.26 12.37
CA ALA A 3 33.60 7.64 13.48
C ALA A 3 33.15 6.23 13.09
N VAL A 4 33.91 5.24 13.56
CA VAL A 4 33.55 3.81 13.55
C VAL A 4 32.37 3.62 14.51
N ARG A 5 31.24 3.09 14.02
CA ARG A 5 30.12 2.68 14.88
C ARG A 5 30.15 1.17 15.05
N THR A 6 30.50 0.78 16.27
CA THR A 6 30.68 -0.58 16.78
C THR A 6 29.36 -1.35 16.77
N PHE A 7 29.34 -2.52 16.10
CA PHE A 7 28.26 -3.49 16.19
C PHE A 7 28.34 -4.24 17.53
N LYS A 8 27.26 -4.25 18.30
CA LYS A 8 27.14 -5.06 19.52
C LYS A 8 26.05 -6.11 19.29
N THR A 9 26.48 -7.34 19.04
CA THR A 9 25.65 -8.54 19.05
C THR A 9 25.32 -8.92 20.49
N SER A 10 24.08 -9.29 20.77
CA SER A 10 23.72 -10.01 22.00
C SER A 10 22.62 -11.01 21.65
N ALA A 11 23.00 -12.29 21.68
CA ALA A 11 22.09 -13.42 21.68
C ALA A 11 21.83 -13.80 23.15
N ALA A 12 20.59 -14.14 23.50
CA ALA A 12 20.28 -14.93 24.68
C ALA A 12 19.01 -15.75 24.40
N VAL A 13 19.18 -17.07 24.48
CA VAL A 13 18.16 -18.11 24.40
C VAL A 13 17.42 -18.19 25.73
N SER A 14 16.11 -18.39 25.72
CA SER A 14 15.34 -18.76 26.91
C SER A 14 14.41 -19.92 26.59
N LEU A 15 14.73 -21.08 27.17
CA LEU A 15 13.89 -22.27 27.25
C LEU A 15 12.95 -22.12 28.45
N GLY A 16 11.66 -22.40 28.29
CA GLY A 16 10.71 -22.46 29.39
C GLY A 16 9.44 -23.21 28.98
N ALA A 17 9.32 -24.46 29.44
CA ALA A 17 8.17 -25.35 29.27
C ALA A 17 7.64 -25.78 30.66
N LEU A 18 6.43 -26.38 30.68
CA LEU A 18 5.66 -26.99 31.80
C LEU A 18 4.59 -26.03 32.41
N ALA A 19 3.33 -26.38 32.69
CA ALA A 19 2.62 -27.66 32.68
C ALA A 19 1.08 -27.51 32.59
N LEU A 20 0.47 -28.65 32.27
CA LEU A 20 -0.92 -29.16 32.34
C LEU A 20 -1.94 -28.50 33.30
N GLY A 21 -3.17 -28.34 32.80
CA GLY A 21 -4.39 -28.18 33.61
C GLY A 21 -5.63 -28.61 32.80
N ALA A 22 -6.36 -29.62 33.29
CA ALA A 22 -7.50 -30.28 32.64
C ALA A 22 -8.81 -30.07 33.43
N LEU A 23 -9.92 -30.52 32.82
CA LEU A 23 -11.33 -30.62 33.28
C LEU A 23 -12.19 -29.35 33.00
N ALA A 24 -13.41 -29.39 32.45
CA ALA A 24 -14.41 -30.46 32.33
C ALA A 24 -15.35 -30.24 31.13
N VAL A 25 -15.96 -31.34 30.69
CA VAL A 25 -16.94 -31.50 29.60
C VAL A 25 -18.31 -30.92 29.96
N THR A 26 -18.97 -30.23 29.02
CA THR A 26 -20.44 -30.27 28.88
C THR A 26 -20.82 -30.40 27.40
N PRO A 27 -21.67 -31.37 27.01
CA PRO A 27 -22.23 -31.45 25.67
C PRO A 27 -23.54 -30.63 25.61
N SER A 28 -23.65 -29.71 24.66
CA SER A 28 -24.95 -29.17 24.22
C SER A 28 -25.21 -29.66 22.81
N THR A 29 -26.08 -30.66 22.72
CA THR A 29 -26.72 -31.11 21.49
C THR A 29 -27.78 -30.09 21.09
N ALA A 30 -27.49 -29.24 20.11
CA ALA A 30 -28.49 -28.48 19.37
C ALA A 30 -28.47 -28.96 17.92
N ALA A 31 -29.42 -29.83 17.59
CA ALA A 31 -29.72 -30.24 16.23
C ALA A 31 -30.37 -29.07 15.47
N ALA A 32 -29.77 -28.61 14.38
CA ALA A 32 -30.45 -27.82 13.35
C ALA A 32 -29.63 -27.80 12.04
N GLN A 33 -30.01 -28.73 11.14
CA GLN A 33 -30.12 -28.64 9.68
C GLN A 33 -28.90 -28.24 8.79
N PRO A 34 -28.61 -29.02 7.73
CA PRO A 34 -27.75 -28.60 6.63
C PRO A 34 -28.56 -27.69 5.69
N GLU A 35 -28.54 -26.38 5.93
CA GLU A 35 -29.07 -25.44 4.96
C GLU A 35 -28.03 -25.27 3.85
N THR A 36 -28.29 -25.99 2.77
CA THR A 36 -27.62 -25.87 1.48
C THR A 36 -27.93 -24.48 0.95
N GLN A 37 -27.08 -23.49 1.26
CA GLN A 37 -27.25 -22.15 0.74
C GLN A 37 -26.72 -22.14 -0.71
N PRO A 38 -27.58 -22.02 -1.74
CA PRO A 38 -27.10 -21.90 -3.10
C PRO A 38 -26.23 -20.65 -3.21
N ALA A 39 -25.06 -20.85 -3.80
CA ALA A 39 -24.20 -19.77 -4.25
C ALA A 39 -25.03 -18.84 -5.15
N SER A 40 -25.33 -17.65 -4.66
CA SER A 40 -25.83 -16.56 -5.48
C SER A 40 -24.69 -16.12 -6.41
N VAL A 41 -24.56 -16.82 -7.53
CA VAL A 41 -23.87 -16.33 -8.72
C VAL A 41 -24.66 -15.14 -9.26
N SER A 42 -24.37 -13.95 -8.75
CA SER A 42 -24.78 -12.71 -9.42
C SER A 42 -23.83 -12.49 -10.59
N SER A 43 -24.21 -13.03 -11.75
CA SER A 43 -23.69 -12.60 -13.04
C SER A 43 -24.10 -11.15 -13.27
N GLN A 44 -23.19 -10.21 -13.06
CA GLN A 44 -23.33 -8.86 -13.63
C GLN A 44 -22.23 -8.64 -14.66
N ALA A 45 -22.55 -9.06 -15.88
CA ALA A 45 -21.91 -8.56 -17.08
C ALA A 45 -22.46 -7.16 -17.40
N THR A 46 -21.53 -6.22 -17.49
CA THR A 46 -21.47 -5.07 -18.41
C THR A 46 -22.74 -4.26 -18.70
N THR A 47 -22.75 -3.03 -18.16
CA THR A 47 -23.20 -1.83 -18.89
C THR A 47 -22.24 -0.67 -18.60
N PRO A 48 -21.69 0.02 -19.62
CA PRO A 48 -20.95 1.26 -19.42
C PRO A 48 -21.98 2.38 -19.24
N ALA A 49 -22.25 2.77 -18.00
CA ALA A 49 -23.17 3.84 -17.67
C ALA A 49 -22.45 4.96 -16.92
N GLY A 50 -22.46 6.15 -17.54
CA GLY A 50 -22.52 7.42 -16.82
C GLY A 50 -21.18 8.09 -16.51
N ASP A 51 -21.00 9.28 -17.09
CA ASP A 51 -20.19 10.36 -16.53
C ASP A 51 -20.71 10.69 -15.13
N HIS A 52 -20.14 10.02 -14.14
CA HIS A 52 -20.20 10.40 -12.75
C HIS A 52 -18.78 10.88 -12.41
N HIS A 53 -18.60 12.16 -12.09
CA HIS A 53 -17.31 12.69 -11.60
C HIS A 53 -17.00 12.15 -10.19
N HIS A 54 -16.99 10.84 -10.01
CA HIS A 54 -16.25 10.23 -8.93
C HIS A 54 -14.77 10.52 -9.21
N HIS A 55 -14.03 10.93 -8.19
CA HIS A 55 -12.57 11.02 -8.29
C HIS A 55 -12.01 9.61 -8.48
N HIS A 56 -12.00 9.14 -9.73
CA HIS A 56 -11.42 7.87 -10.10
C HIS A 56 -9.90 7.99 -9.93
N PHE A 57 -9.36 7.19 -9.03
CA PHE A 57 -7.92 7.01 -8.90
C PHE A 57 -7.51 5.84 -9.77
N ALA A 58 -6.38 5.98 -10.47
CA ALA A 58 -5.75 4.87 -11.18
C ALA A 58 -5.03 3.97 -10.17
N LEU A 59 -4.95 2.67 -10.43
CA LEU A 59 -4.15 1.76 -9.62
C LEU A 59 -2.73 1.59 -10.17
N GLY A 60 -1.77 1.43 -9.25
CA GLY A 60 -0.40 1.08 -9.56
C GLY A 60 0.13 0.05 -8.57
N LYS A 61 1.10 -0.78 -9.01
CA LYS A 61 1.79 -1.76 -8.18
C LYS A 61 3.26 -1.36 -8.01
N VAL A 62 3.75 -1.33 -6.78
CA VAL A 62 5.17 -1.12 -6.50
C VAL A 62 5.96 -2.35 -6.95
N VAL A 63 6.90 -2.18 -7.89
CA VAL A 63 7.71 -3.26 -8.46
C VAL A 63 9.16 -3.27 -7.97
N SER A 64 9.58 -2.23 -7.23
CA SER A 64 10.88 -2.21 -6.57
C SER A 64 10.97 -3.28 -5.49
N ARG A 65 12.07 -4.05 -5.47
CA ARG A 65 12.31 -5.11 -4.48
C ARG A 65 12.38 -4.60 -3.04
N ILE A 66 12.81 -3.36 -2.84
CA ILE A 66 13.00 -2.74 -1.51
C ILE A 66 11.88 -1.74 -1.16
N GLY A 67 10.86 -1.62 -2.01
CA GLY A 67 9.84 -0.57 -1.88
C GLY A 67 10.25 0.74 -2.57
N VAL A 68 9.43 1.78 -2.38
CA VAL A 68 9.61 3.10 -2.99
C VAL A 68 9.36 4.20 -1.96
N ASN A 69 10.25 5.18 -1.92
CA ASN A 69 10.08 6.37 -1.08
C ASN A 69 8.94 7.22 -1.61
N VAL A 70 8.05 7.62 -0.71
CA VAL A 70 7.09 8.69 -0.93
C VAL A 70 7.77 10.01 -0.60
N ARG A 71 7.67 10.96 -1.51
CA ARG A 71 8.38 12.23 -1.41
C ARG A 71 7.43 13.42 -1.40
N SER A 72 7.86 14.53 -0.80
CA SER A 72 7.05 15.75 -0.75
C SER A 72 6.91 16.43 -2.11
N GLU A 73 7.88 16.23 -3.00
CA GLU A 73 7.90 16.79 -4.35
C GLU A 73 8.36 15.73 -5.37
N PRO A 74 8.12 15.93 -6.69
CA PRO A 74 8.51 14.98 -7.73
C PRO A 74 10.01 15.05 -8.08
N ASN A 75 10.87 14.99 -7.05
CA ASN A 75 12.33 14.97 -7.16
C ASN A 75 12.94 14.14 -6.01
N THR A 76 14.16 13.61 -6.19
CA THR A 76 14.84 12.70 -5.25
C THR A 76 15.50 13.42 -4.07
N HIS A 77 15.65 14.74 -4.16
CA HIS A 77 16.23 15.57 -3.10
C HIS A 77 15.20 16.04 -2.07
N SER A 78 13.92 15.98 -2.40
CA SER A 78 12.84 16.35 -1.50
C SER A 78 12.68 15.33 -0.37
N GLU A 79 12.07 15.81 0.70
CA GLU A 79 11.87 15.06 1.93
C GLU A 79 11.10 13.75 1.68
N ILE A 80 11.53 12.70 2.37
CA ILE A 80 10.85 11.41 2.38
C ILE A 80 9.73 11.48 3.42
N LEU A 81 8.49 11.36 2.96
CA LEU A 81 7.28 11.37 3.80
C LEU A 81 6.95 9.98 4.35
N ASP A 82 7.25 8.94 3.58
CA ASP A 82 6.90 7.55 3.89
C ASP A 82 7.67 6.59 2.95
N VAL A 83 7.55 5.29 3.19
CA VAL A 83 8.06 4.22 2.30
C VAL A 83 6.95 3.22 2.03
N ILE A 84 6.63 3.01 0.75
CA ILE A 84 5.66 2.01 0.32
C ILE A 84 6.39 0.69 0.03
N PRO A 85 6.00 -0.43 0.66
CA PRO A 85 6.71 -1.69 0.48
C PRO A 85 6.53 -2.29 -0.92
N SER A 86 7.43 -3.20 -1.28
CA SER A 86 7.37 -3.97 -2.52
C SER A 86 6.02 -4.68 -2.68
N GLY A 87 5.49 -4.71 -3.90
CA GLY A 87 4.26 -5.42 -4.25
C GLY A 87 2.97 -4.72 -3.85
N ALA A 88 3.03 -3.64 -3.04
CA ALA A 88 1.85 -2.89 -2.62
C ALA A 88 1.08 -2.30 -3.81
N ILE A 89 -0.25 -2.27 -3.69
CA ILE A 89 -1.14 -1.60 -4.62
C ILE A 89 -1.46 -0.20 -4.10
N VAL A 90 -1.22 0.81 -4.92
CA VAL A 90 -1.37 2.22 -4.57
C VAL A 90 -2.41 2.88 -5.47
N LYS A 91 -3.15 3.84 -4.88
CA LYS A 91 -4.07 4.71 -5.62
C LYS A 91 -3.31 5.95 -6.08
N LEU A 92 -3.35 6.21 -7.39
CA LEU A 92 -2.66 7.29 -8.07
C LEU A 92 -3.68 8.32 -8.57
N LYS A 93 -3.47 9.58 -8.21
CA LYS A 93 -4.37 10.69 -8.59
C LYS A 93 -4.05 11.21 -9.99
N CYS A 94 -2.77 11.43 -10.28
CA CYS A 94 -2.31 11.94 -11.56
C CYS A 94 -0.78 11.82 -11.70
N LYS A 95 -0.24 12.12 -12.89
CA LYS A 95 1.19 12.13 -13.19
C LYS A 95 1.71 13.51 -13.58
N VAL A 96 3.00 13.74 -13.33
CA VAL A 96 3.75 14.95 -13.75
C VAL A 96 5.10 14.56 -14.36
N ILE A 97 5.75 15.52 -15.00
CA ILE A 97 7.19 15.49 -15.27
C ILE A 97 7.89 15.98 -14.00
N GLY A 98 8.91 15.24 -13.57
CA GLY A 98 9.79 15.62 -12.47
C GLY A 98 11.23 15.22 -12.77
N GLU A 99 12.02 15.00 -11.73
CA GLU A 99 13.40 14.55 -11.87
C GLU A 99 13.49 13.20 -12.60
N ASN A 100 14.52 13.03 -13.43
CA ASN A 100 14.77 11.76 -14.08
C ASN A 100 15.34 10.74 -13.07
N VAL A 101 14.63 9.63 -12.88
CA VAL A 101 15.11 8.51 -12.08
C VAL A 101 15.31 7.33 -13.01
N ASP A 102 16.57 7.00 -13.28
CA ASP A 102 16.98 5.83 -14.07
C ASP A 102 16.26 5.75 -15.44
N GLY A 103 16.31 6.86 -16.18
CA GLY A 103 15.72 7.00 -17.51
C GLY A 103 14.23 7.35 -17.51
N ASN A 104 13.55 7.42 -16.35
CA ASN A 104 12.14 7.75 -16.26
C ASN A 104 11.90 9.05 -15.47
N ASN A 105 11.36 10.07 -16.13
CA ASN A 105 11.05 11.38 -15.54
C ASN A 105 9.59 11.53 -15.09
N ARG A 106 8.80 10.46 -15.12
CA ARG A 106 7.41 10.49 -14.64
C ARG A 106 7.36 10.28 -13.13
N TRP A 107 6.51 11.06 -12.49
CA TRP A 107 6.18 10.95 -11.07
C TRP A 107 4.68 10.86 -10.87
N TYR A 108 4.24 10.01 -9.95
CA TYR A 108 2.83 9.84 -9.62
C TYR A 108 2.48 10.50 -8.30
N LYS A 109 1.42 11.30 -8.32
CA LYS A 109 0.79 11.86 -7.12
C LYS A 109 -0.08 10.79 -6.47
N LEU A 110 0.16 10.50 -5.21
CA LEU A 110 -0.64 9.54 -4.47
C LEU A 110 -2.01 10.15 -4.14
N ALA A 111 -3.04 9.30 -4.13
CA ALA A 111 -4.41 9.70 -3.79
C ALA A 111 -4.55 10.08 -2.32
N HIS A 112 -3.88 9.33 -1.43
CA HIS A 112 -3.88 9.62 -0.01
C HIS A 112 -3.09 10.89 0.29
N LYS A 113 -3.46 11.54 1.39
CA LYS A 113 -2.75 12.70 1.92
C LYS A 113 -1.91 12.26 3.11
N HIS A 114 -0.72 12.82 3.23
CA HIS A 114 0.10 12.75 4.42
C HIS A 114 -0.21 13.94 5.32
N HIS A 115 -0.22 13.69 6.62
CA HIS A 115 -0.37 14.71 7.65
C HIS A 115 1.01 15.26 8.00
N ARG A 116 1.19 16.58 7.82
CA ARG A 116 2.40 17.29 8.22
C ARG A 116 2.00 18.55 8.97
N HIS A 117 2.25 18.56 10.28
CA HIS A 117 1.74 19.60 11.17
C HIS A 117 0.24 19.83 10.93
N HIS A 118 -0.19 21.09 10.81
CA HIS A 118 -1.58 21.49 10.55
C HIS A 118 -1.97 21.46 9.06
N HIS A 119 -1.17 20.85 8.19
CA HIS A 119 -1.41 20.80 6.76
C HIS A 119 -1.45 19.36 6.21
N HIS A 120 -2.20 19.19 5.13
CA HIS A 120 -2.33 17.91 4.43
C HIS A 120 -1.79 18.07 3.00
N HIS A 121 -0.82 17.23 2.65
CA HIS A 121 -0.19 17.24 1.33
C HIS A 121 -0.22 15.85 0.72
N HIS A 122 -0.31 15.77 -0.60
CA HIS A 122 -0.14 14.50 -1.30
C HIS A 122 1.34 14.18 -1.46
N GLY A 123 1.70 12.90 -1.35
CA GLY A 123 3.04 12.43 -1.63
C GLY A 123 3.23 12.08 -3.10
N TRP A 124 4.49 11.96 -3.50
CA TRP A 124 4.92 11.61 -4.85
C TRP A 124 5.79 10.36 -4.84
N VAL A 125 5.59 9.49 -5.82
CA VAL A 125 6.46 8.32 -6.05
C VAL A 125 6.98 8.34 -7.48
N SER A 126 8.24 7.95 -7.67
CA SER A 126 8.81 7.83 -9.01
C SER A 126 8.11 6.72 -9.79
N ALA A 127 7.68 7.01 -11.02
CA ALA A 127 7.09 6.02 -11.91
C ALA A 127 8.07 4.93 -12.33
N ARG A 128 9.37 5.13 -12.12
CA ARG A 128 10.39 4.10 -12.34
C ARG A 128 10.08 2.81 -11.57
N TRP A 129 9.49 2.94 -10.38
CA TRP A 129 9.30 1.84 -9.44
C TRP A 129 7.84 1.41 -9.27
N VAL A 130 6.93 1.95 -10.10
CA VAL A 130 5.50 1.67 -10.03
C VAL A 130 4.98 1.25 -11.41
N LYS A 131 4.48 0.02 -11.50
CA LYS A 131 3.78 -0.49 -12.69
C LYS A 131 2.34 0.01 -12.67
N ASN A 132 1.91 0.69 -13.73
CA ASN A 132 0.51 1.09 -13.87
C ASN A 132 -0.36 -0.14 -14.10
N LEU A 133 -1.48 -0.18 -13.40
CA LEU A 133 -2.55 -1.15 -13.63
C LEU A 133 -3.71 -0.48 -14.40
N ASP A 134 -3.86 0.84 -14.27
CA ASP A 134 -4.82 1.65 -15.01
C ASP A 134 -4.14 2.86 -15.69
N HIS A 135 -4.88 3.53 -16.57
CA HIS A 135 -4.44 4.81 -17.15
C HIS A 135 -4.38 5.91 -16.08
N VAL A 136 -3.17 6.41 -15.81
CA VAL A 136 -2.95 7.55 -14.91
C VAL A 136 -3.05 8.87 -15.70
N PRO A 137 -4.01 9.76 -15.42
CA PRO A 137 -4.14 11.04 -16.11
C PRO A 137 -3.02 12.02 -15.73
N TRP A 138 -2.80 13.05 -16.54
CA TRP A 138 -1.90 14.16 -16.17
C TRP A 138 -2.51 15.02 -15.07
N CYS A 139 -1.66 15.60 -14.21
CA CYS A 139 -2.13 16.54 -13.21
C CYS A 139 -2.55 17.84 -13.90
N HIS A 140 -3.74 18.33 -13.54
CA HIS A 140 -4.25 19.62 -14.01
C HIS A 140 -4.12 20.60 -12.85
N PHE A 141 -3.26 21.60 -13.01
CA PHE A 141 -3.15 22.72 -12.09
C PHE A 141 -4.05 23.82 -12.64
N ARG A 142 -5.20 24.03 -12.00
CA ARG A 142 -6.07 25.18 -12.23
C ARG A 142 -5.93 26.13 -11.06
#